data_AF-A0A251XM23-F1
#
_entry.id   AF-A0A251XM23-F1
#
_cell.length_a   1.000
_cell.length_b   1.000
_cell.length_c   1.000
_cell.angle_alpha   90.00
_cell.angle_beta   90.00
_cell.angle_gamma   90.00
#
_symmetry.space_group_name_H-M   'P 1'
#
loop_
_entity.id
_entity.type
_entity.pdbx_description
1 polymer ?
#
loop_
_entity_poly.entity_id
_entity_poly.type
_entity_poly.pdbx_seq_one_letter_code
_entity_poly.pdbx_strand_id
1 'polypeptide(L)'
;MKQNRTAAGTTRTTRTMTRTAHDRTADDRTADDRTADDRPADDRPAAEDPAIVPEPTPGPEPEDALRVARESFGWDELHDGQVRTIGPLVRGRDALVVMPTGYGKSAIYQVATVLMEGLTVVVSPLIALQADQVQNLEDAPAARPRA
;
A
#
# COMPACT_ATOMS: atom_id res chain seq x y z
N MET A 1 36.17 4.65 -51.91
CA MET A 1 35.57 4.55 -50.56
C MET A 1 36.72 4.55 -49.55
N LYS A 2 36.78 5.55 -48.65
CA LYS A 2 37.97 5.86 -47.85
C LYS A 2 38.15 4.91 -46.67
N GLN A 3 39.40 4.48 -46.47
CA GLN A 3 39.92 3.89 -45.24
C GLN A 3 40.02 4.94 -44.12
N ASN A 4 40.00 4.50 -42.87
CA ASN A 4 40.75 5.18 -41.80
C ASN A 4 41.29 4.16 -40.79
N ARG A 5 42.63 4.16 -40.64
CA ARG A 5 43.41 3.52 -39.58
C ARG A 5 43.52 4.47 -38.37
N THR A 6 43.76 3.93 -37.16
CA THR A 6 44.95 4.20 -36.31
C THR A 6 44.69 4.21 -34.78
N ALA A 7 45.57 3.49 -34.07
CA ALA A 7 46.04 3.58 -32.67
C ALA A 7 45.07 3.26 -31.52
N ALA A 8 45.29 2.29 -30.62
CA ALA A 8 46.45 1.93 -29.78
C ALA A 8 46.56 2.73 -28.46
N GLY A 9 46.30 2.03 -27.34
CA GLY A 9 46.96 2.18 -26.04
C GLY A 9 46.39 3.22 -25.05
N THR A 10 45.98 2.77 -23.86
CA THR A 10 46.58 3.15 -22.55
C THR A 10 45.74 2.63 -21.37
N THR A 11 46.28 1.60 -20.73
CA THR A 11 46.42 1.34 -19.29
C THR A 11 45.39 1.96 -18.32
N ARG A 12 44.53 1.12 -17.73
CA ARG A 12 43.70 1.48 -16.56
C ARG A 12 44.38 0.96 -15.28
N THR A 13 45.07 1.86 -14.59
CA THR A 13 45.71 1.65 -13.28
C THR A 13 44.67 1.38 -12.20
N THR A 14 44.65 0.16 -11.65
CA THR A 14 43.95 -0.18 -10.41
C THR A 14 44.77 0.31 -9.22
N ARG A 15 44.31 1.38 -8.57
CA ARG A 15 44.88 1.89 -7.31
C ARG A 15 44.18 1.20 -6.14
N THR A 16 44.86 0.23 -5.55
CA THR A 16 44.48 -0.40 -4.27
C THR A 16 44.56 0.63 -3.15
N MET A 17 43.43 0.92 -2.49
CA MET A 17 43.40 1.72 -1.27
C MET A 17 43.63 0.81 -0.06
N THR A 18 44.78 0.96 0.58
CA THR A 18 45.07 0.37 1.89
C THR A 18 44.41 1.24 2.97
N ARG A 19 43.37 0.74 3.62
CA ARG A 19 42.73 1.41 4.77
C ARG A 19 43.37 0.90 6.06
N THR A 20 44.26 1.70 6.62
CA THR A 20 44.86 1.53 7.95
C THR A 20 43.77 1.57 9.03
N ALA A 21 43.68 0.51 9.84
CA ALA A 21 42.84 0.48 11.03
C ALA A 21 43.47 1.36 12.12
N HIS A 22 42.73 2.35 12.61
CA HIS A 22 43.09 3.08 13.82
C HIS A 22 42.45 2.39 15.02
N ASP A 23 43.34 1.87 15.84
CA ASP A 23 43.20 1.43 17.22
C ASP A 23 42.42 2.47 18.04
N ARG A 24 41.37 2.03 18.75
CA ARG A 24 40.67 2.82 19.75
C ARG A 24 40.76 2.05 21.06
N THR A 25 41.64 2.55 21.92
CA THR A 25 41.76 2.20 23.33
C THR A 25 40.40 2.30 24.02
N ALA A 26 39.96 1.18 24.60
CA ALA A 26 38.81 1.13 25.49
C ALA A 26 39.21 1.80 26.81
N ASP A 27 38.57 2.92 27.14
CA ASP A 27 38.67 3.55 28.46
C ASP A 27 37.38 3.24 29.23
N ASP A 28 37.60 2.59 30.36
CA ASP A 28 36.63 2.19 31.37
C ASP A 28 36.34 3.40 32.28
N ARG A 29 35.05 3.75 32.44
CA ARG A 29 34.50 4.40 33.64
C ARG A 29 32.98 4.63 33.56
N THR A 30 32.26 3.79 34.31
CA THR A 30 31.13 4.07 35.24
C THR A 30 30.41 5.43 35.20
N ALA A 31 29.07 5.37 35.07
CA ALA A 31 28.02 6.03 35.89
C ALA A 31 26.71 6.04 35.07
N ASP A 32 25.74 5.18 35.38
CA ASP A 32 24.55 5.53 36.17
C ASP A 32 23.65 6.58 35.49
N ASP A 33 22.63 6.11 34.76
CA ASP A 33 21.39 6.86 34.61
C ASP A 33 20.24 5.87 34.38
N ARG A 34 19.64 5.43 35.48
CA ARG A 34 18.31 4.80 35.46
C ARG A 34 17.29 5.90 35.19
N THR A 35 17.06 6.22 33.94
CA THR A 35 15.77 6.78 33.55
C THR A 35 14.75 5.65 33.66
N ALA A 36 13.97 5.68 34.74
CA ALA A 36 12.75 4.91 34.84
C ALA A 36 11.91 5.22 33.58
N ASP A 37 11.61 4.18 32.81
CA ASP A 37 10.70 4.18 31.68
C ASP A 37 9.29 4.48 32.22
N ASP A 38 9.02 5.76 32.49
CA ASP A 38 7.71 6.29 32.88
C ASP A 38 6.84 6.42 31.61
N ARG A 39 6.67 5.29 30.90
CA ARG A 39 5.68 5.20 29.84
C ARG A 39 4.31 5.29 30.51
N PRO A 40 3.47 6.28 30.14
CA PRO A 40 2.09 6.30 30.61
C PRO A 40 1.46 4.96 30.26
N ALA A 41 0.68 4.43 31.20
CA ALA A 41 -0.09 3.22 30.98
C ALA A 41 -0.82 3.35 29.64
N ASP A 42 -0.63 2.34 28.81
CA ASP A 42 -1.22 2.21 27.49
C ASP A 42 -2.75 2.24 27.65
N ASP A 43 -3.35 3.43 27.51
CA ASP A 43 -4.80 3.71 27.49
C ASP A 43 -5.45 3.14 26.21
N ARG A 44 -4.92 2.03 25.67
CA ARG A 44 -5.64 1.25 24.68
C ARG A 44 -6.92 0.75 25.35
N PRO A 45 -8.10 1.07 24.79
CA PRO A 45 -9.34 0.51 25.31
C PRO A 45 -9.19 -1.00 25.35
N ALA A 46 -9.58 -1.60 26.49
CA ALA A 46 -9.67 -3.04 26.62
C ALA A 46 -10.41 -3.58 25.39
N ALA A 47 -9.80 -4.57 24.72
CA ALA A 47 -10.35 -5.19 23.53
C ALA A 47 -11.86 -5.40 23.71
N GLU A 48 -12.64 -4.77 22.85
CA GLU A 48 -14.09 -4.84 22.90
C GLU A 48 -14.51 -6.32 22.93
N ASP A 49 -15.53 -6.62 23.75
CA ASP A 49 -16.25 -7.90 23.80
C ASP A 49 -16.43 -8.42 22.36
N PRO A 50 -16.07 -9.67 22.01
CA PRO A 50 -16.19 -10.18 20.64
C PRO A 50 -17.66 -10.38 20.30
N ALA A 51 -18.38 -9.27 20.15
CA ALA A 51 -19.70 -9.19 19.60
C ALA A 51 -19.58 -9.62 18.15
N ILE A 52 -19.86 -10.90 17.90
CA ILE A 52 -20.27 -11.48 16.62
C ILE A 52 -19.43 -10.93 15.47
N VAL A 53 -18.22 -11.46 15.27
CA VAL A 53 -17.67 -11.46 13.92
C VAL A 53 -18.62 -12.34 13.09
N PRO A 54 -19.38 -11.78 12.13
CA PRO A 54 -20.19 -12.62 11.25
C PRO A 54 -19.25 -13.66 10.62
N GLU A 55 -19.65 -14.93 10.63
CA GLU A 55 -18.96 -15.98 9.89
C GLU A 55 -18.64 -15.45 8.49
N PRO A 56 -17.40 -15.58 7.99
CA PRO A 56 -17.02 -15.03 6.71
C PRO A 56 -17.92 -15.66 5.64
N THR A 57 -18.90 -14.88 5.17
CA THR A 57 -19.69 -15.20 3.99
C THR A 57 -18.71 -15.56 2.88
N PRO A 58 -18.94 -16.64 2.11
CA PRO A 58 -18.09 -16.95 0.97
C PRO A 58 -17.94 -15.67 0.14
N GLY A 59 -16.68 -15.20 0.06
CA GLY A 59 -16.41 -13.91 -0.58
C GLY A 59 -16.84 -13.95 -2.05
N PRO A 60 -17.19 -12.80 -2.63
CA PRO A 60 -17.58 -12.67 -4.01
C PRO A 60 -16.56 -13.35 -4.92
N GLU A 61 -17.08 -14.12 -5.85
CA GLU A 61 -16.28 -14.69 -6.92
C GLU A 61 -15.80 -13.55 -7.83
N PRO A 62 -14.70 -13.73 -8.61
CA PRO A 62 -14.21 -12.72 -9.54
C PRO A 62 -15.29 -12.09 -10.44
N GLU A 63 -16.32 -12.85 -10.77
CA GLU A 63 -17.47 -12.42 -11.57
C GLU A 63 -18.31 -11.33 -10.89
N ASP A 64 -18.45 -11.39 -9.55
CA ASP A 64 -19.17 -10.37 -8.78
C ASP A 64 -18.43 -9.04 -8.78
N ALA A 65 -17.10 -9.07 -8.66
CA ALA A 65 -16.28 -7.86 -8.73
C ALA A 65 -16.42 -7.17 -10.08
N LEU A 66 -16.41 -7.94 -11.18
CA LEU A 66 -16.59 -7.41 -12.52
C LEU A 66 -18.02 -6.89 -12.75
N ARG A 67 -19.03 -7.58 -12.22
CA ARG A 67 -20.42 -7.12 -12.26
C ARG A 67 -20.57 -5.76 -11.56
N VAL A 68 -20.03 -5.62 -10.35
CA VAL A 68 -20.04 -4.36 -9.61
C VAL A 68 -19.27 -3.25 -10.34
N ALA A 69 -18.09 -3.56 -10.89
CA ALA A 69 -17.30 -2.63 -11.68
C ALA A 69 -18.12 -2.03 -12.85
N ARG A 70 -18.87 -2.87 -13.57
CA ARG A 70 -19.75 -2.44 -14.66
C ARG A 70 -20.96 -1.67 -14.15
N GLU A 71 -21.73 -2.24 -13.24
CA GLU A 71 -23.02 -1.70 -12.80
C GLU A 71 -22.88 -0.41 -11.99
N SER A 72 -21.84 -0.32 -11.16
CA SER A 72 -21.68 0.82 -10.24
C SER A 72 -20.76 1.91 -10.80
N PHE A 73 -19.76 1.53 -11.60
CA PHE A 73 -18.70 2.44 -12.03
C PHE A 73 -18.56 2.54 -13.56
N GLY A 74 -19.24 1.70 -14.34
CA GLY A 74 -19.15 1.71 -15.79
C GLY A 74 -17.82 1.17 -16.34
N TRP A 75 -17.08 0.37 -15.56
CA TRP A 75 -15.81 -0.22 -16.00
C TRP A 75 -16.04 -1.62 -16.56
N ASP A 76 -15.70 -1.83 -17.83
CA ASP A 76 -15.88 -3.11 -18.52
C ASP A 76 -14.90 -4.20 -18.07
N GLU A 77 -13.75 -3.78 -17.53
CA GLU A 77 -12.65 -4.66 -17.14
C GLU A 77 -12.03 -4.23 -15.81
N LEU A 78 -11.48 -5.22 -15.10
CA LEU A 78 -10.59 -5.02 -13.97
C LEU A 78 -9.26 -5.72 -14.28
N HIS A 79 -8.16 -5.10 -13.90
CA HIS A 79 -6.85 -5.75 -14.00
C HIS A 79 -6.75 -6.94 -13.05
N ASP A 80 -6.03 -7.99 -13.44
CA ASP A 80 -5.83 -9.21 -12.64
C ASP A 80 -5.36 -8.92 -11.20
N GLY A 81 -4.48 -7.92 -11.04
CA GLY A 81 -4.00 -7.49 -9.73
C GLY A 81 -5.10 -6.93 -8.83
N GLN A 82 -6.09 -6.23 -9.41
CA GLN A 82 -7.24 -5.70 -8.67
C GLN A 82 -8.18 -6.83 -8.25
N VAL A 83 -8.56 -7.69 -9.20
CA VAL A 83 -9.44 -8.86 -8.94
C VAL A 83 -8.87 -9.77 -7.85
N ARG A 84 -7.58 -10.08 -7.93
CA ARG A 84 -6.88 -10.90 -6.93
C ARG A 84 -6.85 -10.28 -5.53
N THR A 85 -6.98 -8.96 -5.43
CA THR A 85 -6.95 -8.24 -4.16
C THR A 85 -8.34 -8.08 -3.55
N ILE A 86 -9.37 -7.87 -4.38
CA ILE A 86 -10.76 -7.67 -3.92
C ILE A 86 -11.27 -8.89 -3.13
N GLY A 87 -11.07 -10.11 -3.65
CA GLY A 87 -11.56 -11.33 -2.99
C GLY A 87 -11.10 -11.50 -1.53
N PRO A 88 -9.79 -11.39 -1.22
CA PRO A 88 -9.30 -11.36 0.15
C PRO A 88 -9.96 -10.30 1.04
N LEU A 89 -10.13 -9.06 0.54
CA LEU A 89 -10.70 -7.94 1.31
C LEU A 89 -12.15 -8.22 1.71
N VAL A 90 -12.97 -8.71 0.77
CA VAL A 90 -14.38 -9.00 1.06
C VAL A 90 -14.55 -10.19 2.00
N ARG A 91 -13.54 -11.07 2.11
CA ARG A 91 -13.46 -12.13 3.14
C ARG A 91 -12.90 -11.63 4.48
N GLY A 92 -12.78 -10.32 4.67
CA GLY A 92 -12.24 -9.73 5.90
C GLY A 92 -10.76 -9.97 6.12
N ARG A 93 -9.96 -10.19 5.06
CA ARG A 93 -8.51 -10.39 5.16
C ARG A 93 -7.75 -9.14 4.73
N ASP A 94 -6.68 -8.85 5.45
CA ASP A 94 -5.78 -7.73 5.13
C ASP A 94 -5.03 -7.92 3.81
N ALA A 95 -4.75 -6.82 3.12
CA ALA A 95 -3.96 -6.81 1.89
C ALA A 95 -3.00 -5.61 1.84
N LEU A 96 -1.75 -5.88 1.43
CA LEU A 96 -0.79 -4.85 1.04
C LEU A 96 -0.68 -4.83 -0.49
N VAL A 97 -1.02 -3.70 -1.09
CA VAL A 97 -1.08 -3.56 -2.55
C VAL A 97 0.05 -2.65 -3.04
N VAL A 98 0.94 -3.22 -3.85
CA VAL A 98 1.99 -2.48 -4.55
C VAL A 98 1.68 -2.49 -6.05
N MET A 99 1.29 -1.34 -6.56
CA MET A 99 0.97 -1.12 -7.98
C MET A 99 1.56 0.23 -8.43
N PRO A 100 1.83 0.46 -9.72
CA PRO A 100 2.27 1.77 -10.20
C PRO A 100 1.16 2.83 -10.06
N THR A 101 1.53 4.10 -10.12
CA THR A 101 0.58 5.21 -10.21
C THR A 101 -0.23 5.08 -11.51
N GLY A 102 -1.53 5.42 -11.46
CA GLY A 102 -2.42 5.31 -12.62
C GLY A 102 -3.00 3.91 -12.85
N TYR A 103 -2.53 2.87 -12.15
CA TYR A 103 -3.05 1.50 -12.27
C TYR A 103 -4.49 1.30 -11.73
N GLY A 104 -5.13 2.37 -11.23
CA GLY A 104 -6.48 2.27 -10.67
C GLY A 104 -6.53 1.52 -9.33
N LYS A 105 -5.60 1.76 -8.41
CA LYS A 105 -5.62 1.14 -7.07
C LYS A 105 -6.93 1.41 -6.30
N SER A 106 -7.56 2.55 -6.58
CA SER A 106 -8.84 2.93 -5.97
C SER A 106 -9.98 1.97 -6.26
N ALA A 107 -9.98 1.36 -7.46
CA ALA A 107 -10.99 0.39 -7.85
C ALA A 107 -11.08 -0.80 -6.87
N ILE A 108 -9.96 -1.16 -6.22
CA ILE A 108 -9.93 -2.27 -5.26
C ILE A 108 -10.84 -2.00 -4.07
N TYR A 109 -10.65 -0.88 -3.37
CA TYR A 109 -11.48 -0.57 -2.21
C TYR A 109 -12.87 -0.12 -2.64
N GLN A 110 -13.04 0.59 -3.76
CA GLN A 110 -14.36 1.01 -4.24
C GLN A 110 -15.27 -0.17 -4.58
N VAL A 111 -14.76 -1.16 -5.32
CA VAL A 111 -15.51 -2.38 -5.63
C VAL A 111 -15.73 -3.22 -4.36
N ALA A 112 -14.71 -3.36 -3.50
CA ALA A 112 -14.86 -4.07 -2.24
C ALA A 112 -15.93 -3.44 -1.34
N THR A 113 -16.01 -2.09 -1.24
CA THR A 113 -17.03 -1.38 -0.47
C THR A 113 -18.44 -1.77 -0.89
N VAL A 114 -18.70 -1.88 -2.18
CA VAL A 114 -20.04 -2.20 -2.70
C VAL A 114 -20.40 -3.67 -2.46
N LEU A 115 -19.40 -4.56 -2.41
CA LEU A 115 -19.58 -5.99 -2.15
C LEU A 115 -19.70 -6.32 -0.66
N MET A 116 -19.25 -5.42 0.20
CA MET A 116 -19.28 -5.58 1.66
C MET A 116 -20.50 -4.87 2.24
N GLU A 117 -20.98 -5.35 3.38
CA GLU A 117 -21.95 -4.60 4.18
C GLU A 117 -21.25 -3.53 5.01
N GLY A 118 -21.86 -2.36 5.15
CA GLY A 118 -21.37 -1.28 6.02
C GLY A 118 -20.61 -0.16 5.30
N LEU A 119 -19.77 0.56 6.05
CA LEU A 119 -19.05 1.76 5.60
C LEU A 119 -17.56 1.47 5.47
N THR A 120 -16.97 1.82 4.33
CA THR A 120 -15.51 1.82 4.15
C THR A 120 -14.94 3.21 4.46
N VAL A 121 -13.93 3.25 5.33
CA VAL A 121 -13.18 4.48 5.65
C VAL A 121 -11.88 4.50 4.85
N VAL A 122 -11.68 5.56 4.04
CA VAL A 122 -10.45 5.75 3.25
C VAL A 122 -9.64 6.89 3.86
N VAL A 123 -8.42 6.58 4.31
CA VAL A 123 -7.47 7.56 4.84
C VAL A 123 -6.50 7.98 3.73
N SER A 124 -6.44 9.27 3.44
CA SER A 124 -5.55 9.85 2.42
C SER A 124 -4.75 11.00 3.02
N PRO A 125 -3.46 11.16 2.66
CA PRO A 125 -2.61 12.20 3.23
C PRO A 125 -2.89 13.61 2.68
N LEU A 126 -3.58 13.73 1.55
CA LEU A 126 -3.74 15.02 0.84
C LEU A 126 -5.21 15.28 0.50
N ILE A 127 -5.69 16.46 0.86
CA ILE A 127 -7.07 16.93 0.59
C ILE A 127 -7.34 16.98 -0.92
N ALA A 128 -6.39 17.46 -1.73
CA ALA A 128 -6.54 17.50 -3.18
C ALA A 128 -6.83 16.10 -3.78
N LEU A 129 -6.13 15.07 -3.28
CA LEU A 129 -6.35 13.70 -3.71
C LEU A 129 -7.72 13.14 -3.26
N GLN A 130 -8.22 13.59 -2.10
CA GLN A 130 -9.57 13.24 -1.65
C GLN A 130 -10.62 13.89 -2.54
N ALA A 131 -10.46 15.17 -2.88
CA ALA A 131 -11.38 15.89 -3.76
C ALA A 131 -11.48 15.24 -5.15
N ASP A 132 -10.34 14.88 -5.75
CA ASP A 132 -10.32 14.18 -7.03
C ASP A 132 -11.06 12.83 -6.97
N GLN A 133 -10.91 12.09 -5.88
CA GLN A 133 -11.60 10.81 -5.70
C GLN A 133 -13.11 10.99 -5.54
N VAL A 134 -13.56 11.98 -4.75
CA VAL A 134 -14.97 12.28 -4.55
C VAL A 134 -15.62 12.68 -5.88
N GLN A 135 -14.99 13.58 -6.64
CA GLN A 135 -15.51 14.00 -7.95
C GLN A 135 -15.71 12.79 -8.88
N ASN A 136 -14.71 11.90 -8.97
CA ASN A 136 -14.81 10.68 -9.78
C ASN A 136 -15.94 9.74 -9.33
N LEU A 137 -16.26 9.73 -8.03
CA LEU A 137 -17.37 8.95 -7.46
C LEU A 137 -18.72 9.59 -7.76
N GLU A 138 -18.82 10.93 -7.72
CA GLU A 138 -20.05 11.67 -8.05
C GLU A 138 -20.44 11.54 -9.53
N ASP A 139 -19.45 11.38 -10.41
CA ASP A 139 -19.65 11.17 -11.84
C ASP A 139 -19.97 9.69 -12.19
N ALA A 140 -19.89 8.77 -11.22
CA ALA A 140 -20.11 7.35 -11.45
C ALA A 140 -21.61 6.99 -11.62
N PRO A 141 -21.96 5.94 -12.39
CA PRO A 141 -23.35 5.51 -12.58
C PRO A 141 -24.15 5.29 -11.28
N ALA A 142 -23.51 4.75 -10.24
CA ALA A 142 -24.15 4.50 -8.95
C ALA A 142 -24.24 5.71 -8.00
N ALA A 143 -23.77 6.90 -8.40
CA ALA A 143 -23.70 8.07 -7.53
C ALA A 143 -25.07 8.64 -7.08
N ARG A 144 -26.18 8.19 -7.69
CA ARG A 144 -27.51 8.73 -7.37
C ARG A 144 -28.01 8.23 -6.01
N PRO A 145 -28.59 9.12 -5.18
CA PRO A 145 -29.19 8.71 -3.92
C PRO A 145 -30.38 7.77 -4.18
N ARG A 146 -30.42 6.65 -3.46
CA ARG A 146 -31.69 5.95 -3.22
C ARG A 146 -32.58 6.91 -2.43
N ALA A 147 -33.66 7.36 -3.06
CA ALA A 147 -34.68 8.21 -2.45
C ALA A 147 -35.37 7.51 -1.27
#